data_AF-A0A6S7IVQ6-F1
#
_entry.id   AF-A0A6S7IVQ6-F1
#
_cell.length_a   1.000
_cell.length_b   1.000
_cell.length_c   1.000
_cell.angle_alpha   90.00
_cell.angle_beta   90.00
_cell.angle_gamma   90.00
#
_symmetry.space_group_name_H-M   'P 1'
#
loop_
_entity.id
_entity.type
_entity.pdbx_description
1 polymer ?
#
loop_
_entity_poly.entity_id
_entity_poly.type
_entity_poly.pdbx_seq_one_letter_code
_entity_poly.pdbx_strand_id
1 'polypeptide(L)'
;AKLVRTSAKRVFNRNVKKLVDSINSKDTAALIESRFKDLKQLWDDVQRKHEGYIESLENSKTTYDVEQEDGWIDEMDKVYDDVLRQKLAYFETVEDRKFLKRKEDRIRKKEGDKAIFRAEQARKVEEIAFRQDVENLEEALAAEIDKPNPAASMLETARTELKRQLEECKRVNGEYVLLLDAETAGDEIAWFTSNAMRGSTMKLERMKLPQFSGNIRDYPRFRSDFEKQILPELESGKVAYVLKSCLEGEAFDAIYNLDDDVTKMWKRLDEKYGLPSKLVDVVVYDIKNIKHLQEGDDQSFLELINTVEKGYQDLARINMESEISNSGTVSLIEERLPRDIKREWSGEVNRSTSKVEQKSSRVFSNSFKNKERL
;
A
#
# COMPACT_ATOMS: atom_id res chain seq x y z
N ALA A 1 48.18 72.17 -2.41
CA ALA A 1 48.30 71.07 -1.43
C ALA A 1 47.30 71.20 -0.27
N LYS A 2 47.34 72.26 0.56
CA LYS A 2 46.45 72.42 1.75
C LYS A 2 44.94 72.24 1.48
N LEU A 3 44.39 72.89 0.44
CA LEU A 3 42.97 72.78 0.07
C LEU A 3 42.55 71.35 -0.33
N VAL A 4 43.45 70.62 -1.00
CA VAL A 4 43.20 69.25 -1.47
C VAL A 4 43.09 68.29 -0.28
N ARG A 5 43.98 68.46 0.71
CA ARG A 5 43.98 67.73 1.98
C ARG A 5 42.71 68.00 2.81
N THR A 6 42.31 69.26 2.95
CA THR A 6 41.08 69.64 3.67
C THR A 6 39.82 69.09 3.00
N SER A 7 39.79 69.05 1.66
CA SER A 7 38.68 68.44 0.91
C SER A 7 38.57 66.94 1.17
N ALA A 8 39.70 66.21 1.12
CA ALA A 8 39.74 64.78 1.44
C ALA A 8 39.25 64.50 2.87
N LYS A 9 39.69 65.30 3.86
CA LYS A 9 39.21 65.24 5.26
C LYS A 9 37.69 65.36 5.37
N ARG A 10 37.09 66.34 4.67
CA ARG A 10 35.62 66.52 4.68
C ARG A 10 34.89 65.32 4.07
N VAL A 11 35.41 64.77 2.98
CA VAL A 11 34.82 63.61 2.31
C VAL A 11 34.89 62.37 3.20
N PHE A 12 36.01 62.12 3.87
CA PHE A 12 36.16 61.04 4.84
C PHE A 12 35.15 61.17 5.98
N ASN A 13 35.09 62.31 6.67
CA ASN A 13 34.19 62.51 7.81
C ASN A 13 32.71 62.35 7.45
N ARG A 14 32.31 62.76 6.24
CA ARG A 14 30.95 62.53 5.75
C ARG A 14 30.63 61.03 5.59
N ASN A 15 31.60 60.24 5.13
CA ASN A 15 31.42 58.80 4.94
C ASN A 15 31.52 58.03 6.26
N VAL A 16 32.34 58.49 7.22
CA VAL A 16 32.31 58.01 8.61
C VAL A 16 30.89 58.11 9.17
N LYS A 17 30.27 59.29 9.10
CA LYS A 17 28.91 59.51 9.60
C LYS A 17 27.90 58.55 8.95
N LYS A 18 27.94 58.42 7.63
CA LYS A 18 27.07 57.50 6.89
C LYS A 18 27.25 56.04 7.30
N LEU A 19 28.48 55.61 7.59
CA LEU A 19 28.75 54.25 8.01
C LEU A 19 28.26 54.01 9.45
N VAL A 20 28.55 54.93 10.36
CA VAL A 20 28.04 54.88 11.74
C VAL A 20 26.51 54.86 11.76
N ASP A 21 25.85 55.68 10.95
CA ASP A 21 24.40 55.67 10.80
C ASP A 21 23.89 54.29 10.32
N SER A 22 24.54 53.68 9.33
CA SER A 22 24.19 52.32 8.87
C SER A 22 24.39 51.24 9.93
N ILE A 23 25.45 51.34 10.73
CA ILE A 23 25.69 50.42 11.86
C ILE A 23 24.58 50.56 12.90
N ASN A 24 24.22 51.80 13.27
CA ASN A 24 23.18 52.10 14.25
C ASN A 24 21.78 51.68 13.76
N SER A 25 21.50 51.86 12.48
CA SER A 25 20.27 51.40 11.83
C SER A 25 20.22 49.87 11.63
N LYS A 26 21.29 49.15 11.98
CA LYS A 26 21.42 47.69 11.81
C LYS A 26 21.16 47.25 10.36
N ASP A 27 21.70 48.02 9.41
CA ASP A 27 21.67 47.70 7.99
C ASP A 27 22.33 46.34 7.70
N THR A 28 22.20 45.83 6.47
CA THR A 28 22.75 44.52 6.11
C THR A 28 24.28 44.48 6.23
N ALA A 29 24.82 43.35 6.68
CA ALA A 29 26.27 43.14 6.82
C ALA A 29 27.03 43.42 5.51
N ALA A 30 26.45 43.08 4.35
CA ALA A 30 27.04 43.38 3.05
C ALA A 30 27.15 44.89 2.76
N LEU A 31 26.12 45.67 3.13
CA LEU A 31 26.13 47.12 2.96
C LEU A 31 27.17 47.79 3.86
N ILE A 32 27.29 47.33 5.12
CA ILE A 32 28.27 47.82 6.08
C ILE A 32 29.70 47.48 5.61
N GLU A 33 29.93 46.27 5.10
CA GLU A 33 31.23 45.86 4.54
C GLU A 33 31.62 46.72 3.33
N SER A 34 30.69 46.95 2.40
CA SER A 34 30.91 47.80 1.23
C SER A 34 31.26 49.23 1.63
N ARG A 35 30.49 49.84 2.54
CA ARG A 35 30.74 51.21 3.01
C ARG A 35 32.06 51.34 3.76
N PHE A 36 32.48 50.30 4.50
CA PHE A 36 33.78 50.28 5.16
C PHE A 36 34.94 50.17 4.16
N LYS A 37 34.78 49.38 3.10
CA LYS A 37 35.77 49.32 2.01
C LYS A 37 35.96 50.68 1.34
N ASP A 38 34.87 51.39 1.07
CA ASP A 38 34.92 52.75 0.53
C ASP A 38 35.57 53.72 1.52
N LEU A 39 35.27 53.60 2.81
CA LEU A 39 35.88 54.40 3.87
C LEU A 39 37.40 54.19 3.95
N LYS A 40 37.86 52.95 3.84
CA LYS A 40 39.29 52.62 3.83
C LYS A 40 40.01 53.28 2.65
N GLN A 41 39.43 53.23 1.45
CA GLN A 41 40.00 53.92 0.28
C GLN A 41 40.09 55.44 0.48
N LEU A 42 39.08 56.02 1.14
CA LEU A 42 39.09 57.44 1.48
C LEU A 42 40.12 57.79 2.56
N TRP A 43 40.38 56.87 3.51
CA TRP A 43 41.43 57.03 4.51
C TRP A 43 42.82 57.04 3.85
N ASP A 44 43.11 56.06 3.00
CA ASP A 44 44.37 55.97 2.26
C ASP A 44 44.60 57.24 1.40
N ASP A 45 43.53 57.81 0.82
CA ASP A 45 43.59 59.07 0.08
C ASP A 45 43.86 60.29 0.96
N VAL A 46 43.28 60.35 2.17
CA VAL A 46 43.56 61.40 3.16
C VAL A 46 45.02 61.35 3.60
N GLN A 47 45.53 60.16 3.95
CA GLN A 47 46.92 59.98 4.37
C GLN A 47 47.89 60.40 3.27
N ARG A 48 47.72 59.90 2.04
CA ARG A 48 48.56 60.26 0.89
C ARG A 48 48.60 61.77 0.62
N LYS A 49 47.43 62.43 0.69
CA LYS A 49 47.32 63.89 0.48
C LYS A 49 47.89 64.70 1.64
N HIS A 50 47.92 64.13 2.83
CA HIS A 50 48.52 64.72 4.01
C HIS A 50 50.04 64.63 3.97
N GLU A 51 50.60 63.44 3.73
CA GLU A 51 52.03 63.21 3.53
C GLU A 51 52.61 64.11 2.44
N GLY A 52 51.96 64.18 1.27
CA GLY A 52 52.41 65.07 0.19
C GLY A 52 52.30 66.57 0.51
N TYR A 53 51.46 66.97 1.48
CA TYR A 53 51.45 68.34 1.99
C TYR A 53 52.59 68.58 2.98
N ILE A 54 52.86 67.63 3.87
CA ILE A 54 53.97 67.71 4.83
C ILE A 54 55.31 67.78 4.11
N GLU A 55 55.53 66.95 3.08
CA GLU A 55 56.72 66.99 2.22
C GLU A 55 56.88 68.35 1.50
N SER A 56 55.77 68.99 1.11
CA SER A 56 55.79 70.34 0.54
C SER A 56 56.09 71.44 1.56
N LEU A 57 55.88 71.18 2.86
CA LEU A 57 56.13 72.12 3.96
C LEU A 57 57.54 72.02 4.52
N GLU A 58 58.13 70.82 4.60
CA GLU A 58 59.53 70.62 5.03
C GLU A 58 60.53 71.40 4.17
N ASN A 59 60.16 71.70 2.92
CA ASN A 59 60.94 72.53 1.99
C ASN A 59 60.82 74.05 2.23
N SER A 60 59.95 74.52 3.14
CA SER A 60 59.58 75.94 3.26
C SER A 60 59.39 76.48 4.70
N LYS A 61 59.32 75.64 5.74
CA LYS A 61 58.96 76.07 7.11
C LYS A 61 59.77 75.38 8.21
N THR A 62 59.71 75.90 9.45
CA THR A 62 60.33 75.33 10.66
C THR A 62 59.57 74.10 11.18
N THR A 63 60.26 73.20 11.90
CA THR A 63 59.72 71.95 12.47
C THR A 63 58.47 72.13 13.34
N TYR A 64 58.36 73.24 14.06
CA TYR A 64 57.18 73.57 14.89
C TYR A 64 55.89 73.76 14.07
N ASP A 65 55.99 74.30 12.84
CA ASP A 65 54.83 74.49 11.96
C ASP A 65 54.32 73.17 11.35
N VAL A 66 55.18 72.14 11.33
CA VAL A 66 54.85 70.80 10.82
C VAL A 66 54.08 70.01 11.88
N GLU A 67 54.54 70.02 13.13
CA GLU A 67 53.88 69.33 14.26
C GLU A 67 52.44 69.82 14.50
N GLN A 68 52.19 71.13 14.41
CA GLN A 68 50.82 71.68 14.52
C GLN A 68 49.89 71.25 13.38
N GLU A 69 50.43 71.12 12.17
CA GLU A 69 49.65 70.74 10.98
C GLU A 69 49.47 69.21 10.84
N ASP A 70 50.16 68.44 11.68
CA ASP A 70 50.07 66.98 11.82
C ASP A 70 49.00 66.55 12.81
N GLY A 71 48.82 67.23 13.94
CA GLY A 71 47.99 66.72 15.05
C GLY A 71 46.53 66.33 14.73
N TRP A 72 45.93 66.87 13.66
CA TRP A 72 44.57 66.45 13.27
C TRP A 72 44.54 65.11 12.51
N ILE A 73 45.66 64.64 11.94
CA ILE A 73 45.73 63.33 11.29
C ILE A 73 45.59 62.23 12.33
N ASP A 74 46.20 62.40 13.50
CA ASP A 74 46.08 61.50 14.66
C ASP A 74 44.64 61.45 15.19
N GLU A 75 43.94 62.57 15.18
CA GLU A 75 42.50 62.60 15.51
C GLU A 75 41.68 61.77 14.52
N MET A 76 42.03 61.82 13.24
CA MET A 76 41.31 61.06 12.20
C MET A 76 41.65 59.59 12.21
N ASP A 77 42.89 59.22 12.55
CA ASP A 77 43.30 57.84 12.75
C ASP A 77 42.49 57.20 13.89
N LYS A 78 42.34 57.92 15.02
CA LYS A 78 41.44 57.52 16.12
C LYS A 78 40.00 57.34 15.66
N VAL A 79 39.47 58.25 14.84
CA VAL A 79 38.11 58.14 14.28
C VAL A 79 37.98 56.90 13.39
N TYR A 80 38.99 56.60 12.56
CA TYR A 80 39.00 55.40 11.73
C TYR A 80 38.97 54.12 12.59
N ASP A 81 39.83 54.08 13.61
CA ASP A 81 39.91 52.97 14.56
C ASP A 81 38.60 52.76 15.34
N ASP A 82 37.97 53.83 15.80
CA ASP A 82 36.69 53.75 16.51
C ASP A 82 35.58 53.18 15.63
N VAL A 83 35.56 53.55 14.35
CA VAL A 83 34.60 53.02 13.37
C VAL A 83 34.91 51.56 13.04
N LEU A 84 36.18 51.18 12.97
CA LEU A 84 36.60 49.79 12.81
C LEU A 84 36.14 48.94 14.01
N ARG A 85 36.30 49.42 15.24
CA ARG A 85 35.80 48.74 16.45
C ARG A 85 34.28 48.57 16.42
N GLN A 86 33.54 49.62 16.05
CA GLN A 86 32.08 49.56 15.91
C GLN A 86 31.64 48.54 14.86
N LYS A 87 32.34 48.47 13.72
CA LYS A 87 32.11 47.43 12.71
C LYS A 87 32.32 46.04 13.30
N LEU A 88 33.48 45.78 13.92
CA LEU A 88 33.80 44.47 14.48
C LEU A 88 32.75 44.00 15.50
N ALA A 89 32.36 44.89 16.42
CA ALA A 89 31.30 44.62 17.39
C ALA A 89 29.95 44.30 16.72
N TYR A 90 29.58 45.03 15.66
CA TYR A 90 28.37 44.72 14.88
C TYR A 90 28.45 43.31 14.27
N PHE A 91 29.55 42.95 13.63
CA PHE A 91 29.70 41.64 12.99
C PHE A 91 29.69 40.48 13.99
N GLU A 92 30.26 40.66 15.19
CA GLU A 92 30.15 39.70 16.29
C GLU A 92 28.66 39.48 16.67
N THR A 93 27.88 40.55 16.85
CA THR A 93 26.45 40.44 17.17
C THR A 93 25.63 39.78 16.05
N VAL A 94 26.05 39.94 14.78
CA VAL A 94 25.42 39.27 13.64
C VAL A 94 25.71 37.77 13.65
N GLU A 95 26.94 37.37 13.94
CA GLU A 95 27.30 35.95 14.08
C GLU A 95 26.58 35.30 15.26
N ASP A 96 26.50 35.97 16.41
CA ASP A 96 25.71 35.52 17.56
C ASP A 96 24.23 35.33 17.20
N ARG A 97 23.64 36.28 16.47
CA ARG A 97 22.26 36.18 16.01
C ARG A 97 22.06 34.99 15.05
N LYS A 98 22.99 34.77 14.12
CA LYS A 98 22.95 33.59 13.22
C LYS A 98 23.04 32.30 14.02
N PHE A 99 23.92 32.25 15.02
CA PHE A 99 24.07 31.08 15.90
C PHE A 99 22.78 30.81 16.70
N LEU A 100 22.19 31.84 17.31
CA LEU A 100 20.92 31.73 18.03
C LEU A 100 19.81 31.25 17.10
N LYS A 101 19.67 31.84 15.91
CA LYS A 101 18.66 31.44 14.93
C LYS A 101 18.81 29.97 14.52
N ARG A 102 20.03 29.52 14.24
CA ARG A 102 20.31 28.09 13.95
C ARG A 102 19.93 27.18 15.13
N LYS A 103 20.18 27.61 16.37
CA LYS A 103 19.79 26.86 17.56
C LYS A 103 18.27 26.78 17.71
N GLU A 104 17.56 27.89 17.48
CA GLU A 104 16.11 27.97 17.49
C GLU A 104 15.49 27.08 16.40
N ASP A 105 15.98 27.15 15.17
CA ASP A 105 15.53 26.30 14.05
C ASP A 105 15.71 24.81 14.38
N ARG A 106 16.83 24.43 15.03
CA ARG A 106 17.05 23.05 15.50
C ARG A 106 16.06 22.62 16.58
N ILE A 107 15.69 23.52 17.49
CA ILE A 107 14.70 23.23 18.54
C ILE A 107 13.32 23.05 17.90
N ARG A 108 12.91 24.00 17.04
CA ARG A 108 11.64 23.95 16.31
C ARG A 108 11.50 22.68 15.48
N LYS A 109 12.56 22.26 14.78
CA LYS A 109 12.56 20.99 14.05
C LYS A 109 12.33 19.80 14.99
N LYS A 110 13.08 19.71 16.08
CA LYS A 110 12.91 18.63 17.08
C LYS A 110 11.51 18.60 17.70
N GLU A 111 10.90 19.76 17.94
CA GLU A 111 9.53 19.85 18.44
C GLU A 111 8.51 19.40 17.39
N GLY A 112 8.71 19.77 16.12
CA GLY A 112 7.95 19.26 14.99
C GLY A 112 8.03 17.74 14.88
N ASP A 113 9.23 17.16 14.90
CA ASP A 113 9.44 15.71 14.82
C ASP A 113 8.72 14.97 15.99
N LYS A 114 8.77 15.54 17.20
CA LYS A 114 8.03 15.01 18.37
C LYS A 114 6.52 15.09 18.20
N ALA A 115 6.01 16.16 17.60
CA ALA A 115 4.59 16.33 17.33
C ALA A 115 4.10 15.30 16.31
N ILE A 116 4.85 15.09 15.22
CA ILE A 116 4.59 14.05 14.22
C ILE A 116 4.54 12.68 14.88
N PHE A 117 5.55 12.34 15.70
CA PHE A 117 5.58 11.05 16.41
C PHE A 117 4.35 10.86 17.31
N ARG A 118 3.96 11.89 18.09
CA ARG A 118 2.76 11.81 18.94
C ARG A 118 1.47 11.62 18.13
N ALA A 119 1.33 12.34 17.03
CA ALA A 119 0.18 12.22 16.13
C ALA A 119 0.14 10.84 15.45
N GLU A 120 1.29 10.28 15.07
CA GLU A 120 1.40 8.93 14.53
C GLU A 120 0.94 7.87 15.55
N GLN A 121 1.37 8.01 16.82
CA GLN A 121 0.94 7.10 17.88
C GLN A 121 -0.58 7.23 18.14
N ALA A 122 -1.11 8.45 18.18
CA ALA A 122 -2.55 8.67 18.35
C ALA A 122 -3.35 8.02 17.21
N ARG A 123 -2.90 8.18 15.96
CA ARG A 123 -3.51 7.52 14.80
C ARG A 123 -3.54 6.00 14.95
N LYS A 124 -2.42 5.40 15.35
CA LYS A 124 -2.30 3.95 15.55
C LYS A 124 -3.25 3.44 16.64
N VAL A 125 -3.39 4.18 17.74
CA VAL A 125 -4.30 3.81 18.84
C VAL A 125 -5.75 3.79 18.35
N GLU A 126 -6.18 4.83 17.63
CA GLU A 126 -7.55 4.87 17.10
C GLU A 126 -7.80 3.79 16.03
N GLU A 127 -6.81 3.50 15.18
CA GLU A 127 -6.93 2.41 14.19
C GLU A 127 -7.09 1.04 14.88
N ILE A 128 -6.34 0.78 15.95
CA ILE A 128 -6.46 -0.45 16.74
C ILE A 128 -7.84 -0.52 17.41
N ALA A 129 -8.31 0.58 17.99
CA ALA A 129 -9.63 0.65 18.62
C ALA A 129 -10.75 0.38 17.60
N PHE A 130 -10.70 1.00 16.42
CA PHE A 130 -11.64 0.76 15.35
C PHE A 130 -11.64 -0.70 14.88
N ARG A 131 -10.45 -1.31 14.74
CA ARG A 131 -10.33 -2.73 14.36
C ARG A 131 -10.93 -3.66 15.42
N GLN A 132 -10.66 -3.40 16.69
CA GLN A 132 -11.24 -4.17 17.79
C GLN A 132 -12.77 -4.05 17.81
N ASP A 133 -13.32 -2.86 17.56
CA ASP A 133 -14.76 -2.66 17.47
C ASP A 133 -15.38 -3.43 16.29
N VAL A 134 -14.68 -3.55 15.15
CA VAL A 134 -15.09 -4.41 14.03
C VAL A 134 -15.07 -5.89 14.42
N GLU A 135 -13.99 -6.38 15.02
CA GLU A 135 -13.85 -7.79 15.46
C GLU A 135 -14.92 -8.17 16.48
N ASN A 136 -15.18 -7.30 17.47
CA ASN A 136 -16.24 -7.50 18.46
C ASN A 136 -17.63 -7.63 17.81
N LEU A 137 -17.86 -6.91 16.71
CA LEU A 137 -19.12 -6.96 15.97
C LEU A 137 -19.26 -8.20 15.10
N GLU A 138 -18.16 -8.67 14.51
CA GLU A 138 -18.14 -9.95 13.80
C GLU A 138 -18.44 -11.11 14.76
N GLU A 139 -17.86 -11.10 15.97
CA GLU A 139 -18.13 -12.09 17.00
C GLU A 139 -19.58 -12.03 17.51
N ALA A 140 -20.10 -10.82 17.78
CA ALA A 140 -21.49 -10.63 18.18
C ALA A 140 -22.48 -11.07 17.08
N LEU A 141 -22.16 -10.83 15.81
CA LEU A 141 -22.98 -11.27 14.68
C LEU A 141 -22.96 -12.81 14.53
N ALA A 142 -21.79 -13.43 14.69
CA ALA A 142 -21.64 -14.88 14.64
C ALA A 142 -22.43 -15.59 15.74
N ALA A 143 -22.47 -15.02 16.96
CA ALA A 143 -23.24 -15.55 18.09
C ALA A 143 -24.77 -15.48 17.89
N GLU A 144 -25.25 -14.60 17.01
CA GLU A 144 -26.67 -14.35 16.81
C GLU A 144 -27.29 -15.12 15.63
N ILE A 145 -26.46 -15.79 14.80
CA ILE A 145 -26.89 -16.65 13.68
C ILE A 145 -27.69 -17.87 14.17
N ASP A 146 -27.45 -18.35 15.40
CA ASP A 146 -28.14 -19.50 16.00
C ASP A 146 -29.47 -19.15 16.69
N LYS A 147 -29.87 -17.87 16.75
CA LYS A 147 -31.11 -17.44 17.43
C LYS A 147 -32.21 -17.06 16.42
N PRO A 148 -33.48 -17.47 16.64
CA PRO A 148 -34.57 -17.32 15.68
C PRO A 148 -35.07 -15.88 15.46
N ASN A 149 -34.45 -14.87 16.06
CA ASN A 149 -34.79 -13.46 15.84
C ASN A 149 -33.57 -12.56 16.15
N PRO A 150 -32.78 -12.13 15.15
CA PRO A 150 -31.65 -11.23 15.39
C PRO A 150 -32.20 -9.85 15.75
N ALA A 151 -31.81 -9.33 16.91
CA ALA A 151 -32.29 -8.04 17.40
C ALA A 151 -31.75 -6.90 16.51
N ALA A 152 -32.58 -6.44 15.56
CA ALA A 152 -32.28 -5.30 14.67
C ALA A 152 -31.78 -4.05 15.41
N SER A 153 -32.16 -3.89 16.68
CA SER A 153 -31.66 -2.84 17.58
C SER A 153 -30.15 -2.95 17.84
N MET A 154 -29.59 -4.15 18.02
CA MET A 154 -28.16 -4.33 18.33
C MET A 154 -27.29 -4.03 17.10
N LEU A 155 -27.74 -4.45 15.92
CA LEU A 155 -27.08 -4.14 14.65
C LEU A 155 -27.06 -2.64 14.35
N GLU A 156 -28.13 -1.92 14.65
CA GLU A 156 -28.16 -0.48 14.39
C GLU A 156 -27.35 0.30 15.43
N THR A 157 -27.31 -0.13 16.70
CA THR A 157 -26.38 0.42 17.72
C THR A 157 -24.92 0.19 17.32
N ALA A 158 -24.58 -1.02 16.88
CA ALA A 158 -23.27 -1.37 16.35
C ALA A 158 -22.86 -0.50 15.16
N ARG A 159 -23.77 -0.29 14.21
CA ARG A 159 -23.54 0.54 13.03
C ARG A 159 -23.31 2.00 13.41
N THR A 160 -24.05 2.54 14.39
CA THR A 160 -23.83 3.90 14.87
C THR A 160 -22.47 4.05 15.55
N GLU A 161 -22.04 3.04 16.31
CA GLU A 161 -20.76 3.07 17.02
C GLU A 161 -19.57 2.98 16.04
N LEU A 162 -19.62 2.08 15.07
CA LEU A 162 -18.60 2.01 14.01
C LEU A 162 -18.49 3.30 13.20
N LYS A 163 -19.62 3.94 12.88
CA LYS A 163 -19.60 5.24 12.18
C LYS A 163 -18.93 6.31 13.03
N ARG A 164 -19.21 6.36 14.33
CA ARG A 164 -18.59 7.30 15.27
C ARG A 164 -17.07 7.10 15.30
N GLN A 165 -16.61 5.86 15.45
CA GLN A 165 -15.18 5.51 15.50
C GLN A 165 -14.46 5.76 14.18
N LEU A 166 -15.13 5.53 13.05
CA LEU A 166 -14.60 5.85 11.72
C LEU A 166 -14.35 7.35 11.56
N GLU A 167 -15.28 8.20 12.02
CA GLU A 167 -15.10 9.66 11.97
C GLU A 167 -13.97 10.11 12.88
N GLU A 168 -13.79 9.48 14.04
CA GLU A 168 -12.67 9.78 14.94
C GLU A 168 -11.32 9.38 14.33
N CYS A 169 -11.23 8.20 13.69
CA CYS A 169 -10.06 7.78 12.92
C CYS A 169 -9.73 8.78 11.80
N LYS A 170 -10.74 9.27 11.07
CA LYS A 170 -10.54 10.28 10.01
C LYS A 170 -10.02 11.59 10.60
N ARG A 171 -10.55 12.03 11.74
CA ARG A 171 -10.14 13.25 12.42
C ARG A 171 -8.66 13.17 12.82
N VAL A 172 -8.27 12.11 13.53
CA VAL A 172 -6.88 11.93 14.01
C VAL A 172 -5.91 11.72 12.85
N ASN A 173 -6.31 10.99 11.80
CA ASN A 173 -5.49 10.85 10.60
C ASN A 173 -5.33 12.20 9.87
N GLY A 174 -6.37 13.03 9.83
CA GLY A 174 -6.29 14.39 9.29
C GLY A 174 -5.30 15.26 10.06
N GLU A 175 -5.31 15.20 11.39
CA GLU A 175 -4.34 15.92 12.24
C GLU A 175 -2.90 15.46 12.00
N TYR A 176 -2.68 14.16 11.82
CA TYR A 176 -1.37 13.60 11.48
C TYR A 176 -0.89 14.06 10.10
N VAL A 177 -1.75 14.00 9.08
CA VAL A 177 -1.41 14.42 7.70
C VAL A 177 -1.05 15.92 7.64
N LEU A 178 -1.70 16.77 8.42
CA LEU A 178 -1.37 18.20 8.49
C LEU A 178 0.03 18.51 9.05
N LEU A 179 0.63 17.56 9.77
CA LEU A 179 1.97 17.71 10.34
C LEU A 179 3.08 17.18 9.41
N LEU A 180 2.72 16.41 8.39
CA LEU A 180 3.66 15.88 7.40
C LEU A 180 4.04 16.96 6.38
N ASP A 181 5.26 16.84 5.84
CA ASP A 181 5.63 17.61 4.65
C ASP A 181 4.85 17.13 3.42
N ALA A 182 4.75 17.98 2.38
CA ALA A 182 3.92 17.70 1.21
C ALA A 182 4.32 16.44 0.43
N GLU A 183 5.60 16.05 0.50
CA GLU A 183 6.12 14.84 -0.14
C GLU A 183 5.68 13.59 0.65
N THR A 184 5.93 13.58 1.96
CA THR A 184 5.55 12.48 2.86
C THR A 184 4.02 12.35 2.97
N ALA A 185 3.29 13.46 3.03
CA ALA A 185 1.84 13.47 2.97
C ALA A 185 1.34 12.94 1.62
N GLY A 186 2.00 13.30 0.52
CA GLY A 186 1.71 12.78 -0.82
C GLY A 186 1.93 11.27 -0.90
N ASP A 187 3.02 10.76 -0.34
CA ASP A 187 3.34 9.34 -0.29
C ASP A 187 2.38 8.56 0.62
N GLU A 188 2.03 9.11 1.79
CA GLU A 188 1.02 8.51 2.67
C GLU A 188 -0.37 8.53 2.02
N ILE A 189 -0.79 9.63 1.41
CA ILE A 189 -2.07 9.72 0.67
C ILE A 189 -2.05 8.79 -0.55
N ALA A 190 -0.94 8.68 -1.27
CA ALA A 190 -0.79 7.77 -2.40
C ALA A 190 -0.80 6.30 -1.95
N TRP A 191 -0.18 6.00 -0.81
CA TRP A 191 -0.25 4.70 -0.16
C TRP A 191 -1.68 4.41 0.28
N PHE A 192 -2.36 5.33 0.97
CA PHE A 192 -3.77 5.18 1.35
C PHE A 192 -4.69 5.10 0.15
N THR A 193 -4.45 5.84 -0.93
CA THR A 193 -5.25 5.78 -2.17
C THR A 193 -4.99 4.47 -2.90
N SER A 194 -3.75 3.98 -2.90
CA SER A 194 -3.40 2.66 -3.42
C SER A 194 -3.98 1.55 -2.55
N ASN A 195 -4.01 1.72 -1.23
CA ASN A 195 -4.57 0.77 -0.28
C ASN A 195 -6.09 0.85 -0.21
N ALA A 196 -6.72 1.99 -0.45
CA ALA A 196 -8.15 2.18 -0.62
C ALA A 196 -8.59 1.70 -2.01
N MET A 197 -7.77 1.83 -3.05
CA MET A 197 -7.98 1.08 -4.31
C MET A 197 -7.80 -0.44 -4.11
N ARG A 198 -7.04 -0.86 -3.10
CA ARG A 198 -6.93 -2.27 -2.68
C ARG A 198 -8.05 -2.70 -1.70
N GLY A 199 -8.61 -1.78 -0.90
CA GLY A 199 -9.43 -2.06 0.29
C GLY A 199 -10.78 -1.32 0.39
N SER A 200 -11.13 -0.47 -0.57
CA SER A 200 -12.48 0.11 -0.76
C SER A 200 -13.27 -0.58 -1.86
N THR A 201 -12.78 -1.72 -2.32
CA THR A 201 -13.72 -2.79 -2.59
C THR A 201 -13.90 -3.50 -1.26
N MET A 202 -15.14 -3.56 -0.75
CA MET A 202 -15.61 -4.85 -0.27
C MET A 202 -15.43 -5.83 -1.45
N LYS A 203 -14.19 -6.26 -1.67
CA LYS A 203 -13.91 -7.46 -2.43
C LYS A 203 -14.36 -8.49 -1.42
N LEU A 204 -15.57 -9.03 -1.64
CA LEU A 204 -15.72 -10.47 -1.56
C LEU A 204 -14.35 -11.04 -1.97
N GLU A 205 -13.69 -11.68 -1.00
CA GLU A 205 -12.42 -12.37 -1.15
C GLU A 205 -12.22 -12.71 -2.63
N ARG A 206 -11.28 -12.05 -3.33
CA ARG A 206 -11.14 -12.16 -4.80
C ARG A 206 -11.28 -13.64 -5.11
N MET A 207 -12.41 -14.04 -5.70
CA MET A 207 -12.73 -15.43 -5.96
C MET A 207 -11.48 -16.01 -6.60
N LYS A 208 -10.87 -17.01 -5.94
CA LYS A 208 -9.72 -17.69 -6.53
C LYS A 208 -10.18 -18.11 -7.91
N LEU A 209 -9.57 -17.54 -8.95
CA LEU A 209 -9.92 -17.88 -10.31
C LEU A 209 -9.81 -19.40 -10.42
N PRO A 210 -10.86 -20.10 -10.85
CA PRO A 210 -10.86 -21.53 -10.92
C PRO A 210 -9.73 -21.95 -11.86
N GLN A 211 -8.85 -22.82 -11.37
CA GLN A 211 -7.74 -23.34 -12.15
C GLN A 211 -8.15 -24.66 -12.78
N PHE A 212 -7.73 -24.88 -14.04
CA PHE A 212 -8.01 -26.10 -14.78
C PHE A 212 -6.73 -26.65 -15.39
N SER A 213 -6.28 -27.79 -14.85
CA SER A 213 -5.04 -28.47 -15.24
C SER A 213 -5.21 -29.48 -16.38
N GLY A 214 -6.45 -29.71 -16.84
CA GLY A 214 -6.75 -30.68 -17.91
C GLY A 214 -7.45 -31.98 -17.44
N ASN A 215 -7.90 -32.07 -16.20
CA ASN A 215 -8.69 -33.23 -15.74
C ASN A 215 -10.11 -33.21 -16.34
N ILE A 216 -10.47 -34.22 -17.11
CA ILE A 216 -11.79 -34.33 -17.78
C ILE A 216 -12.95 -34.23 -16.78
N ARG A 217 -12.81 -34.77 -15.55
CA ARG A 217 -13.88 -34.75 -14.53
C ARG A 217 -14.16 -33.34 -13.99
N ASP A 218 -13.15 -32.47 -13.99
CA ASP A 218 -13.23 -31.11 -13.47
C ASP A 218 -13.72 -30.10 -14.52
N TYR A 219 -13.67 -30.46 -15.81
CA TYR A 219 -13.99 -29.58 -16.94
C TYR A 219 -15.43 -29.03 -16.92
N PRO A 220 -16.49 -29.83 -16.68
CA PRO A 220 -17.86 -29.31 -16.66
C PRO A 220 -18.09 -28.28 -15.55
N ARG A 221 -17.45 -28.48 -14.39
CA ARG A 221 -17.51 -27.55 -13.26
C ARG A 221 -16.76 -26.27 -13.59
N PHE A 222 -15.53 -26.37 -14.06
CA PHE A 222 -14.71 -25.23 -14.47
C PHE A 222 -15.44 -24.35 -15.49
N ARG A 223 -16.03 -24.97 -16.54
CA ARG A 223 -16.76 -24.23 -17.57
C ARG A 223 -17.97 -23.49 -16.99
N SER A 224 -18.80 -24.18 -16.19
CA SER A 224 -19.98 -23.55 -15.58
C SER A 224 -19.59 -22.40 -14.64
N ASP A 225 -18.52 -22.56 -13.85
CA ASP A 225 -18.04 -21.54 -12.92
C ASP A 225 -17.45 -20.34 -13.69
N PHE A 226 -16.70 -20.58 -14.76
CA PHE A 226 -16.18 -19.51 -15.62
C PHE A 226 -17.31 -18.75 -16.32
N GLU A 227 -18.30 -19.45 -16.88
CA GLU A 227 -19.41 -18.82 -17.59
C GLU A 227 -20.35 -18.03 -16.67
N LYS A 228 -20.62 -18.53 -15.46
CA LYS A 228 -21.60 -17.90 -14.54
C LYS A 228 -20.98 -16.88 -13.59
N GLN A 229 -19.73 -17.06 -13.20
CA GLN A 229 -19.10 -16.25 -12.15
C GLN A 229 -18.05 -15.27 -12.72
N ILE A 230 -17.42 -15.58 -13.86
CA ILE A 230 -16.28 -14.77 -14.38
C ILE A 230 -16.67 -13.98 -15.62
N LEU A 231 -17.40 -14.57 -16.58
CA LEU A 231 -17.84 -13.85 -17.78
C LEU A 231 -18.67 -12.58 -17.49
N PRO A 232 -19.60 -12.55 -16.50
CA PRO A 232 -20.39 -11.34 -16.23
C PRO A 232 -19.58 -10.17 -15.69
N GLU A 233 -18.43 -10.44 -15.07
CA GLU A 233 -17.57 -9.43 -14.44
C GLU A 233 -16.45 -8.92 -15.35
N LEU A 234 -16.30 -9.49 -16.55
CA LEU A 234 -15.13 -9.26 -17.40
C LEU A 234 -15.45 -8.49 -18.69
N GLU A 235 -14.63 -7.49 -19.01
CA GLU A 235 -14.69 -6.77 -20.30
C GLU A 235 -14.32 -7.70 -21.46
N SER A 236 -15.09 -7.66 -22.55
CA SER A 236 -14.98 -8.56 -23.73
C SER A 236 -13.55 -8.74 -24.27
N GLY A 237 -12.72 -7.68 -24.24
CA GLY A 237 -11.32 -7.72 -24.71
C GLY A 237 -10.32 -8.41 -23.76
N LYS A 238 -10.69 -8.71 -22.51
CA LYS A 238 -9.81 -9.34 -21.50
C LYS A 238 -10.11 -10.82 -21.28
N VAL A 239 -11.18 -11.34 -21.87
CA VAL A 239 -11.67 -12.72 -21.67
C VAL A 239 -10.64 -13.76 -22.12
N ALA A 240 -9.99 -13.57 -23.27
CA ALA A 240 -8.98 -14.50 -23.79
C ALA A 240 -7.76 -14.60 -22.86
N TYR A 241 -7.30 -13.47 -22.33
CA TYR A 241 -6.18 -13.41 -21.41
C TYR A 241 -6.50 -14.07 -20.07
N VAL A 242 -7.67 -13.78 -19.49
CA VAL A 242 -8.11 -14.39 -18.23
C VAL A 242 -8.33 -15.89 -18.40
N LEU A 243 -8.93 -16.32 -19.51
CA LEU A 243 -9.08 -17.75 -19.82
C LEU A 243 -7.72 -18.46 -19.87
N LYS A 244 -6.72 -17.88 -20.56
CA LYS A 244 -5.34 -18.41 -20.57
C LYS A 244 -4.73 -18.51 -19.16
N SER A 245 -4.99 -17.52 -18.29
CA SER A 245 -4.47 -17.53 -16.91
C SER A 245 -5.13 -18.55 -15.97
N CYS A 246 -6.33 -19.04 -16.33
CA CYS A 246 -7.05 -20.06 -15.57
C CYS A 246 -6.68 -21.50 -15.99
N LEU A 247 -5.91 -21.67 -17.06
CA LEU A 247 -5.52 -22.98 -17.57
C LEU A 247 -4.08 -23.28 -17.20
N GLU A 248 -3.81 -24.51 -16.81
CA GLU A 248 -2.49 -25.01 -16.46
C GLU A 248 -2.17 -26.29 -17.24
N GLY A 249 -0.88 -26.55 -17.46
CA GLY A 249 -0.40 -27.79 -18.09
C GLY A 249 -1.00 -28.05 -19.47
N GLU A 250 -1.48 -29.28 -19.69
CA GLU A 250 -1.98 -29.73 -21.00
C GLU A 250 -3.22 -28.98 -21.51
N ALA A 251 -3.97 -28.35 -20.60
CA ALA A 251 -5.11 -27.54 -20.95
C ALA A 251 -4.69 -26.18 -21.53
N PHE A 252 -3.61 -25.61 -21.01
CA PHE A 252 -3.01 -24.38 -21.52
C PHE A 252 -2.37 -24.63 -22.90
N ASP A 253 -1.58 -25.68 -23.03
CA ASP A 253 -0.91 -26.05 -24.29
C ASP A 253 -1.91 -26.29 -25.43
N ALA A 254 -3.12 -26.79 -25.11
CA ALA A 254 -4.17 -27.03 -26.10
C ALA A 254 -4.67 -25.73 -26.77
N ILE A 255 -4.54 -24.58 -26.10
CA ILE A 255 -5.01 -23.28 -26.60
C ILE A 255 -3.89 -22.24 -26.77
N TYR A 256 -2.64 -22.55 -26.40
CA TYR A 256 -1.50 -21.62 -26.45
C TYR A 256 -1.28 -21.02 -27.84
N ASN A 257 -1.43 -21.85 -28.88
CA ASN A 257 -1.22 -21.46 -30.29
C ASN A 257 -2.44 -20.77 -30.94
N LEU A 258 -3.50 -20.48 -30.18
CA LEU A 258 -4.67 -19.79 -30.69
C LEU A 258 -4.55 -18.28 -30.41
N ASP A 259 -4.74 -17.48 -31.46
CA ASP A 259 -4.95 -16.02 -31.35
C ASP A 259 -6.10 -15.71 -30.38
N ASP A 260 -6.21 -14.47 -29.89
CA ASP A 260 -7.14 -14.02 -28.83
C ASP A 260 -8.66 -14.11 -29.16
N ASP A 261 -9.05 -15.10 -29.95
CA ASP A 261 -10.41 -15.53 -30.26
C ASP A 261 -10.92 -16.52 -29.20
N VAL A 262 -11.65 -15.98 -28.23
CA VAL A 262 -12.30 -16.70 -27.12
C VAL A 262 -13.19 -17.85 -27.61
N THR A 263 -13.87 -17.67 -28.76
CA THR A 263 -14.80 -18.67 -29.30
C THR A 263 -14.05 -19.91 -29.76
N LYS A 264 -12.90 -19.71 -30.42
CA LYS A 264 -12.02 -20.82 -30.84
C LYS A 264 -11.38 -21.53 -29.66
N MET A 265 -10.99 -20.79 -28.62
CA MET A 265 -10.42 -21.38 -27.39
C MET A 265 -11.41 -22.32 -26.71
N TRP A 266 -12.66 -21.88 -26.50
CA TRP A 266 -13.72 -22.73 -25.93
C TRP A 266 -14.04 -23.93 -26.81
N LYS A 267 -14.14 -23.74 -28.13
CA LYS A 267 -14.36 -24.86 -29.05
C LYS A 267 -13.28 -25.93 -28.92
N ARG A 268 -12.01 -25.53 -28.81
CA ARG A 268 -10.88 -26.46 -28.68
C ARG A 268 -10.88 -27.20 -27.34
N LEU A 269 -11.24 -26.51 -26.26
CA LEU A 269 -11.41 -27.12 -24.94
C LEU A 269 -12.60 -28.09 -24.91
N ASP A 270 -13.71 -27.74 -25.54
CA ASP A 270 -14.90 -28.60 -25.66
C ASP A 270 -14.62 -29.88 -26.46
N GLU A 271 -13.88 -29.77 -27.57
CA GLU A 271 -13.46 -30.94 -28.35
C GLU A 271 -12.53 -31.88 -27.56
N LYS A 272 -11.66 -31.32 -26.70
CA LYS A 272 -10.66 -32.11 -25.96
C LYS A 272 -11.23 -32.70 -24.67
N TYR A 273 -11.95 -31.92 -23.88
CA TYR A 273 -12.38 -32.21 -22.51
C TYR A 273 -13.91 -32.23 -22.31
N GLY A 274 -14.68 -31.62 -23.21
CA GLY A 274 -16.14 -31.49 -23.09
C GLY A 274 -16.96 -32.65 -23.65
N LEU A 275 -16.31 -33.69 -24.20
CA LEU A 275 -17.02 -34.82 -24.80
C LEU A 275 -17.65 -35.72 -23.71
N PRO A 276 -18.99 -35.86 -23.69
CA PRO A 276 -19.68 -36.63 -22.66
C PRO A 276 -19.23 -38.10 -22.59
N SER A 277 -18.95 -38.72 -23.74
CA SER A 277 -18.45 -40.11 -23.82
C SER A 277 -17.12 -40.30 -23.08
N LYS A 278 -16.19 -39.33 -23.16
CA LYS A 278 -14.90 -39.42 -22.45
C LYS A 278 -15.08 -39.34 -20.95
N LEU A 279 -16.04 -38.54 -20.47
CA LEU A 279 -16.33 -38.45 -19.04
C LEU A 279 -16.90 -39.78 -18.52
N VAL A 280 -17.83 -40.39 -19.27
CA VAL A 280 -18.35 -41.73 -18.96
C VAL A 280 -17.22 -42.77 -18.91
N ASP A 281 -16.33 -42.78 -19.92
CA ASP A 281 -15.21 -43.73 -19.96
C ASP A 281 -14.28 -43.60 -18.76
N VAL A 282 -13.96 -42.36 -18.35
CA VAL A 282 -13.11 -42.10 -17.17
C VAL A 282 -13.82 -42.55 -15.88
N VAL A 283 -15.11 -42.24 -15.72
CA VAL A 283 -15.88 -42.66 -14.54
C VAL A 283 -15.98 -44.19 -14.46
N VAL A 284 -16.26 -44.87 -15.57
CA VAL A 284 -16.35 -46.33 -15.64
C VAL A 284 -14.98 -46.98 -15.41
N TYR A 285 -13.91 -46.39 -15.94
CA TYR A 285 -12.54 -46.84 -15.71
C TYR A 285 -12.14 -46.74 -14.24
N ASP A 286 -12.47 -45.62 -13.58
CA ASP A 286 -12.19 -45.41 -12.17
C ASP A 286 -12.93 -46.45 -11.31
N ILE A 287 -14.20 -46.74 -11.62
CA ILE A 287 -14.98 -47.80 -10.96
C ILE A 287 -14.38 -49.19 -11.19
N LYS A 288 -13.91 -49.47 -12.42
CA LYS A 288 -13.31 -50.76 -12.78
C LYS A 288 -11.99 -51.04 -12.05
N ASN A 289 -11.19 -50.01 -11.81
CA ASN A 289 -9.86 -50.15 -11.21
C ASN A 289 -9.84 -50.16 -9.68
N ILE A 290 -11.01 -50.11 -9.04
CA ILE A 290 -11.10 -50.24 -7.59
C ILE A 290 -10.60 -51.62 -7.19
N LYS A 291 -9.69 -51.65 -6.21
CA LYS A 291 -9.11 -52.89 -5.69
C LYS A 291 -10.21 -53.76 -5.08
N HIS A 292 -10.08 -55.07 -5.20
CA HIS A 292 -11.04 -56.00 -4.62
C HIS A 292 -11.00 -55.88 -3.10
N LEU A 293 -12.16 -55.62 -2.49
CA LEU A 293 -12.28 -55.35 -1.06
C LEU A 293 -12.17 -56.65 -0.26
N GLN A 294 -11.30 -56.66 0.76
CA GLN A 294 -11.23 -57.74 1.75
C GLN A 294 -12.27 -57.50 2.86
N GLU A 295 -12.74 -58.57 3.49
CA GLU A 295 -13.66 -58.47 4.64
C GLU A 295 -12.95 -57.73 5.80
N GLY A 296 -13.58 -56.65 6.31
CA GLY A 296 -13.05 -55.82 7.39
C GLY A 296 -12.23 -54.60 6.95
N ASP A 297 -12.06 -54.34 5.66
CA ASP A 297 -11.39 -53.13 5.15
C ASP A 297 -12.40 -51.99 4.90
N ASP A 298 -12.79 -51.34 6.01
CA ASP A 298 -13.74 -50.22 6.00
C ASP A 298 -13.21 -49.01 5.20
N GLN A 299 -11.89 -48.82 5.16
CA GLN A 299 -11.25 -47.71 4.45
C GLN A 299 -11.40 -47.85 2.94
N SER A 300 -11.07 -49.03 2.40
CA SER A 300 -11.23 -49.29 0.96
C SER A 300 -12.71 -49.35 0.56
N PHE A 301 -13.61 -49.75 1.46
CA PHE A 301 -15.06 -49.67 1.23
C PHE A 301 -15.54 -48.22 1.12
N LEU A 302 -15.09 -47.33 2.01
CA LEU A 302 -15.36 -45.89 1.91
C LEU A 302 -14.81 -45.27 0.62
N GLU A 303 -13.64 -45.71 0.16
CA GLU A 303 -13.08 -45.28 -1.14
C GLU A 303 -13.95 -45.70 -2.33
N LEU A 304 -14.50 -46.92 -2.32
CA LEU A 304 -15.44 -47.40 -3.34
C LEU A 304 -16.70 -46.53 -3.39
N ILE A 305 -17.30 -46.26 -2.23
CA ILE A 305 -18.52 -45.45 -2.12
C ILE A 305 -18.27 -44.04 -2.64
N ASN A 306 -17.20 -43.40 -2.17
CA ASN A 306 -16.82 -42.06 -2.59
C ASN A 306 -16.56 -41.98 -4.10
N THR A 307 -15.95 -43.02 -4.69
CA THR A 307 -15.66 -43.04 -6.13
C THR A 307 -16.93 -43.19 -6.96
N VAL A 308 -17.85 -44.07 -6.56
CA VAL A 308 -19.14 -44.27 -7.22
C VAL A 308 -20.03 -43.04 -7.07
N GLU A 309 -20.09 -42.43 -5.89
CA GLU A 309 -20.88 -41.22 -5.65
C GLU A 309 -20.35 -40.03 -6.45
N LYS A 310 -19.02 -39.82 -6.47
CA LYS A 310 -18.40 -38.80 -7.32
C LYS A 310 -18.70 -39.06 -8.79
N GLY A 311 -18.61 -40.31 -9.25
CA GLY A 311 -18.96 -40.71 -10.61
C GLY A 311 -20.41 -40.38 -10.97
N TYR A 312 -21.35 -40.68 -10.08
CA TYR A 312 -22.76 -40.34 -10.25
C TYR A 312 -22.97 -38.84 -10.33
N GLN A 313 -22.37 -38.06 -9.43
CA GLN A 313 -22.49 -36.59 -9.43
C GLN A 313 -21.90 -35.96 -10.69
N ASP A 314 -20.79 -36.48 -11.20
CA ASP A 314 -20.16 -35.99 -12.43
C ASP A 314 -21.04 -36.23 -13.66
N LEU A 315 -21.67 -37.41 -13.75
CA LEU A 315 -22.58 -37.75 -14.84
C LEU A 315 -23.95 -37.08 -14.73
N ALA A 316 -24.47 -36.90 -13.51
CA ALA A 316 -25.72 -36.17 -13.28
C ALA A 316 -25.62 -34.70 -13.73
N ARG A 317 -24.43 -34.08 -13.64
CA ARG A 317 -24.21 -32.71 -14.13
C ARG A 317 -24.34 -32.56 -15.64
N ILE A 318 -24.14 -33.63 -16.39
CA ILE A 318 -24.26 -33.66 -17.86
C ILE A 318 -25.52 -34.41 -18.32
N ASN A 319 -26.44 -34.73 -17.41
CA ASN A 319 -27.66 -35.52 -17.66
C ASN A 319 -27.40 -36.93 -18.25
N MET A 320 -26.31 -37.58 -17.84
CA MET A 320 -25.94 -38.95 -18.26
C MET A 320 -25.90 -39.93 -17.08
N GLU A 321 -26.65 -39.67 -16.02
CA GLU A 321 -26.75 -40.54 -14.83
C GLU A 321 -27.27 -41.96 -15.14
N SER A 322 -27.91 -42.15 -16.31
CA SER A 322 -28.32 -43.46 -16.80
C SER A 322 -27.14 -44.40 -17.09
N GLU A 323 -25.95 -43.86 -17.39
CA GLU A 323 -24.77 -44.68 -17.75
C GLU A 323 -24.11 -45.36 -16.54
N ILE A 324 -24.13 -44.72 -15.37
CA ILE A 324 -23.66 -45.37 -14.13
C ILE A 324 -24.74 -46.27 -13.53
N SER A 325 -26.01 -46.00 -13.85
CA SER A 325 -27.16 -46.79 -13.42
C SER A 325 -27.48 -47.95 -14.38
N ASN A 326 -26.69 -48.14 -15.43
CA ASN A 326 -26.89 -49.23 -16.38
C ASN A 326 -26.52 -50.58 -15.75
N SER A 327 -27.13 -51.67 -16.23
CA SER A 327 -26.92 -53.01 -15.69
C SER A 327 -25.46 -53.44 -15.69
N GLY A 328 -24.63 -52.92 -16.61
CA GLY A 328 -23.21 -53.23 -16.71
C GLY A 328 -22.41 -52.61 -15.57
N THR A 329 -22.48 -51.28 -15.40
CA THR A 329 -21.77 -50.55 -14.35
C THR A 329 -22.22 -50.99 -12.95
N VAL A 330 -23.52 -51.25 -12.76
CA VAL A 330 -24.05 -51.83 -11.51
C VAL A 330 -23.43 -53.21 -11.23
N SER A 331 -23.33 -54.08 -12.24
CA SER A 331 -22.68 -55.39 -12.10
C SER A 331 -21.20 -55.26 -11.74
N LEU A 332 -20.48 -54.29 -12.33
CA LEU A 332 -19.08 -54.00 -11.97
C LEU A 332 -18.95 -53.56 -10.51
N ILE A 333 -19.85 -52.69 -10.03
CA ILE A 333 -19.88 -52.23 -8.64
C ILE A 333 -20.14 -53.43 -7.71
N GLU A 334 -21.11 -54.28 -8.04
CA GLU A 334 -21.46 -55.48 -7.26
C GLU A 334 -20.35 -56.54 -7.22
N GLU A 335 -19.48 -56.59 -8.23
CA GLU A 335 -18.29 -57.46 -8.24
C GLU A 335 -17.21 -56.98 -7.25
N ARG A 336 -17.20 -55.68 -6.93
CA ARG A 336 -16.20 -55.07 -6.04
C ARG A 336 -16.63 -55.03 -4.57
N LEU A 337 -17.91 -55.26 -4.26
CA LEU A 337 -18.42 -55.29 -2.89
C LEU A 337 -17.90 -56.51 -2.08
N PRO A 338 -17.58 -56.35 -0.78
CA PRO A 338 -17.29 -57.47 0.12
C PRO A 338 -18.49 -58.42 0.23
N ARG A 339 -18.24 -59.69 0.55
CA ARG A 339 -19.29 -60.74 0.60
C ARG A 339 -20.41 -60.41 1.58
N ASP A 340 -20.09 -59.79 2.71
CA ASP A 340 -21.08 -59.40 3.72
C ASP A 340 -22.02 -58.29 3.25
N ILE A 341 -21.46 -57.25 2.64
CA ILE A 341 -22.24 -56.14 2.06
C ILE A 341 -23.01 -56.60 0.83
N LYS A 342 -22.42 -57.48 0.01
CA LYS A 342 -23.09 -58.06 -1.15
C LYS A 342 -24.33 -58.87 -0.76
N ARG A 343 -24.27 -59.62 0.35
CA ARG A 343 -25.42 -60.36 0.89
C ARG A 343 -26.55 -59.43 1.34
N GLU A 344 -26.21 -58.33 2.01
CA GLU A 344 -27.19 -57.30 2.43
C GLU A 344 -27.78 -56.55 1.23
N TRP A 345 -26.92 -56.16 0.28
CA TRP A 345 -27.29 -55.50 -0.97
C TRP A 345 -28.23 -56.35 -1.82
N SER A 346 -27.92 -57.63 -2.04
CA SER A 346 -28.81 -58.55 -2.76
C SER A 346 -30.16 -58.73 -2.04
N GLY A 347 -30.21 -58.61 -0.71
CA GLY A 347 -31.46 -58.60 0.05
C GLY A 347 -32.30 -57.33 -0.22
N GLU A 348 -31.66 -56.18 -0.30
CA GLU A 348 -32.31 -54.88 -0.52
C GLU A 348 -32.73 -54.67 -1.98
N VAL A 349 -31.91 -55.11 -2.93
CA VAL A 349 -32.24 -55.07 -4.38
C VAL A 349 -33.43 -55.98 -4.67
N ASN A 350 -33.48 -57.20 -4.11
CA ASN A 350 -34.62 -58.11 -4.28
C ASN A 350 -35.92 -57.59 -3.64
N ARG A 351 -35.82 -56.87 -2.50
CA ARG A 351 -36.96 -56.14 -1.90
C ARG A 351 -37.44 -54.99 -2.78
N SER A 352 -36.53 -54.30 -3.46
CA SER A 352 -36.82 -53.16 -4.32
C SER A 352 -37.43 -53.58 -5.66
N THR A 353 -36.99 -54.70 -6.24
CA THR A 353 -37.59 -55.29 -7.46
C THR A 353 -38.98 -55.87 -7.24
N SER A 354 -39.39 -56.09 -5.99
CA SER A 354 -40.76 -56.46 -5.63
C SER A 354 -41.69 -55.24 -5.50
N LYS A 355 -41.15 -54.02 -5.65
CA LYS A 355 -41.86 -52.72 -5.65
C LYS A 355 -41.42 -51.88 -6.86
N VAL A 356 -41.55 -52.44 -8.05
CA VAL A 356 -41.61 -51.67 -9.31
C VAL A 356 -43.03 -51.10 -9.32
N GLU A 357 -43.30 -49.80 -9.18
CA GLU A 357 -42.79 -48.64 -9.90
C GLU A 357 -42.73 -47.42 -8.97
N GLN A 358 -41.88 -46.45 -9.33
CA GLN A 358 -41.65 -45.13 -8.71
C GLN A 358 -40.51 -45.05 -7.69
N LYS A 359 -39.47 -44.33 -8.14
CA LYS A 359 -38.37 -43.68 -7.38
C LYS A 359 -37.05 -44.45 -7.26
N SER A 360 -36.42 -44.74 -8.41
CA SER A 360 -34.99 -45.09 -8.48
C SER A 360 -34.03 -43.96 -8.02
N SER A 361 -34.48 -42.73 -7.80
CA SER A 361 -33.57 -41.61 -7.46
C SER A 361 -33.28 -41.42 -5.97
N ARG A 362 -33.93 -42.16 -5.05
CA ARG A 362 -33.85 -41.88 -3.59
C ARG A 362 -33.15 -42.94 -2.75
N VAL A 363 -32.83 -44.10 -3.30
CA VAL A 363 -32.32 -45.22 -2.49
C VAL A 363 -30.82 -45.08 -2.21
N PHE A 364 -30.05 -44.52 -3.17
CA PHE A 364 -28.60 -44.38 -3.04
C PHE A 364 -28.20 -43.43 -1.89
N SER A 365 -28.89 -42.31 -1.71
CA SER A 365 -28.55 -41.29 -0.71
C SER A 365 -28.96 -41.64 0.73
N ASN A 366 -29.94 -42.54 0.91
CA ASN A 366 -30.52 -42.79 2.23
C ASN A 366 -29.88 -43.95 2.98
N SER A 367 -29.22 -44.89 2.29
CA SER A 367 -28.55 -46.01 2.97
C SER A 367 -27.21 -45.58 3.63
N PHE A 368 -26.51 -44.60 3.03
CA PHE A 368 -25.21 -44.13 3.56
C PHE A 368 -25.31 -43.16 4.75
N LYS A 369 -26.39 -42.37 4.86
CA LYS A 369 -26.56 -41.42 5.98
C LYS A 369 -26.73 -42.06 7.36
N ASN A 370 -27.07 -43.35 7.43
CA ASN A 370 -27.29 -44.02 8.72
C ASN A 370 -26.02 -44.64 9.34
N LYS A 371 -24.87 -44.61 8.66
CA LYS A 371 -23.58 -45.09 9.23
C LYS A 371 -22.63 -43.98 9.70
N GLU A 372 -22.92 -42.70 9.46
CA GLU A 372 -22.18 -41.57 10.09
C GLU A 372 -22.64 -41.25 11.53
N ARG A 373 -23.58 -42.02 12.09
CA ARG A 373 -24.12 -41.83 13.45
C ARG A 373 -23.77 -42.94 14.44
N LEU A 374 -22.67 -43.65 14.22
CA LEU A 374 -22.06 -44.57 15.18
C LEU A 374 -20.58 -44.26 15.38
#